data_AF-A0A7K6RXY2-F1
#
_entry.id   AF-A0A7K6RXY2-F1
#
_cell.length_a   1.000
_cell.length_b   1.000
_cell.length_c   1.000
_cell.angle_alpha   90.00
_cell.angle_beta   90.00
_cell.angle_gamma   90.00
#
_symmetry.space_group_name_H-M   'P 1'
#
loop_
_entity.id
_entity.type
_entity.pdbx_description
1 polymer ?
#
loop_
_entity_poly.entity_id
_entity_poly.type
_entity_poly.pdbx_seq_one_letter_code
_entity_poly.pdbx_strand_id
1 'polypeptide(L)'
;QVRSPLSDSVLGEQTLVVSEEKVTVTELRARVLSGVSLRLITHPGPPRLLTATAQGTAALRVPKQEGTLSVWLSFSDRTLAPLELYGTRDVTLAVTSLDPSVATVGGSPGSPAAHPWVVAEGPGRGALLQLNLLPPDSCRRGGRHRVAALATGTAWL
;
A
#
# COMPACT_ATOMS: atom_id res chain seq x y z
N GLN A 1 -12.43 19.82 10.26
CA GLN A 1 -13.72 19.91 10.97
C GLN A 1 -14.70 18.94 10.34
N VAL A 2 -15.42 18.15 11.14
CA VAL A 2 -16.50 17.27 10.70
C VAL A 2 -17.81 17.86 11.19
N ARG A 3 -18.79 18.00 10.29
CA ARG A 3 -20.11 18.59 10.58
C ARG A 3 -21.21 17.57 10.36
N SER A 4 -22.26 17.68 11.17
CA SER A 4 -23.48 16.92 10.98
C SER A 4 -24.22 17.42 9.74
N PRO A 5 -24.55 16.57 8.77
CA PRO A 5 -25.33 16.98 7.60
C PRO A 5 -26.80 17.32 7.93
N LEU A 6 -27.27 16.97 9.14
CA LEU A 6 -28.64 17.20 9.60
C LEU A 6 -28.81 18.47 10.43
N SER A 7 -27.80 18.84 11.22
CA SER A 7 -27.88 19.90 12.23
C SER A 7 -26.83 21.00 12.06
N ASP A 8 -25.90 20.83 11.12
CA ASP A 8 -24.73 21.69 10.90
C ASP A 8 -23.84 21.88 12.14
N SER A 9 -24.04 21.04 13.16
CA SER A 9 -23.24 21.04 14.39
C SER A 9 -21.88 20.41 14.15
N VAL A 10 -20.86 20.95 14.81
CA VAL A 10 -19.49 20.41 14.77
C VAL A 10 -19.44 19.11 15.58
N LEU A 11 -19.23 17.99 14.89
CA LEU A 11 -19.10 16.66 15.52
C LEU A 11 -17.66 16.33 15.91
N GLY A 12 -16.70 17.02 15.29
CA GLY A 12 -15.28 16.89 15.61
C GLY A 12 -14.46 18.00 14.96
N GLU A 13 -13.49 18.53 15.69
CA GLU A 13 -12.53 19.49 15.19
C GLU A 13 -11.12 19.02 15.54
N GLN A 14 -10.23 19.10 14.56
CA GLN A 14 -8.83 18.77 14.74
C GLN A 14 -8.01 19.88 14.12
N THR A 15 -7.17 20.51 14.94
CA THR A 15 -6.20 21.51 14.52
C THR A 15 -4.99 20.79 13.93
N LEU A 16 -4.60 21.18 12.70
CA LEU A 16 -3.40 20.67 12.04
C LEU A 16 -2.30 21.74 12.15
N VAL A 17 -1.13 21.34 12.64
CA VAL A 17 0.06 22.19 12.68
C VAL A 17 1.13 21.53 11.83
N VAL A 18 1.75 22.31 10.94
CA VAL A 18 2.89 21.84 10.14
C VAL A 18 4.16 22.21 10.91
N SER A 19 4.94 21.19 11.30
CA SER A 19 6.25 21.38 11.92
C SER A 19 7.31 21.65 10.86
N GLU A 20 8.33 22.43 11.20
CA GLU A 20 9.56 22.58 10.39
C GLU A 20 10.45 21.32 10.47
N GLU A 21 10.19 20.42 11.42
CA GLU A 21 10.91 19.17 11.57
C GLU A 21 10.61 18.23 10.41
N LYS A 22 11.62 17.99 9.57
CA LYS A 22 11.52 17.09 8.43
C LYS A 22 11.58 15.64 8.90
N VAL A 23 10.64 14.83 8.43
CA VAL A 23 10.62 13.39 8.66
C VAL A 23 11.02 12.65 7.38
N THR A 24 11.70 11.53 7.54
CA THR A 24 12.17 10.69 6.42
C THR A 24 11.46 9.36 6.45
N VAL A 25 11.25 8.76 5.27
CA VAL A 25 10.76 7.38 5.17
C VAL A 25 11.87 6.43 5.67
N THR A 26 11.54 5.56 6.60
CA THR A 26 12.48 4.61 7.23
C THR A 26 12.28 3.18 6.76
N GLU A 27 11.03 2.78 6.48
CA GLU A 27 10.68 1.40 6.12
C GLU A 27 9.45 1.37 5.20
N LEU A 28 9.37 0.35 4.34
CA LEU A 28 8.16 -0.02 3.61
C LEU A 28 7.50 -1.25 4.24
N ARG A 29 6.23 -1.11 4.62
CA ARG A 29 5.40 -2.20 5.14
C ARG A 29 4.40 -2.61 4.08
N ALA A 30 4.57 -3.80 3.52
CA ALA A 30 3.77 -4.26 2.40
C ALA A 30 3.06 -5.58 2.70
N ARG A 31 1.85 -5.72 2.16
CA ARG A 31 1.04 -6.92 2.25
C ARG A 31 0.39 -7.23 0.91
N VAL A 32 0.52 -8.48 0.48
CA VAL A 32 -0.18 -8.98 -0.70
C VAL A 32 -1.66 -9.17 -0.36
N LEU A 33 -2.56 -8.77 -1.25
CA LEU A 33 -4.00 -8.92 -1.13
C LEU A 33 -4.55 -9.60 -2.40
N SER A 34 -5.18 -10.76 -2.25
CA SER A 34 -5.68 -11.59 -3.36
C SER A 34 -7.21 -11.55 -3.52
N GLY A 35 -7.90 -10.84 -2.63
CA GLY A 35 -9.35 -10.70 -2.68
C GLY A 35 -9.91 -9.94 -1.48
N VAL A 36 -11.20 -9.62 -1.53
CA VAL A 36 -11.94 -8.96 -0.46
C VAL A 36 -13.24 -9.73 -0.23
N SER A 37 -13.55 -10.04 1.03
CA SER A 37 -14.85 -10.60 1.45
C SER A 37 -15.65 -9.56 2.21
N LEU A 38 -16.96 -9.49 1.93
CA LEU A 38 -17.89 -8.62 2.64
C LEU A 38 -18.82 -9.46 3.53
N ARG A 39 -18.95 -9.08 4.80
CA ARG A 39 -19.90 -9.64 5.74
C ARG A 39 -20.90 -8.57 6.17
N LEU A 40 -22.19 -8.88 6.07
CA LEU A 40 -23.27 -7.99 6.50
C LEU A 40 -23.95 -8.57 7.74
N ILE A 41 -24.09 -7.76 8.78
CA ILE A 41 -24.77 -8.13 10.04
C ILE A 41 -25.91 -7.14 10.26
N THR A 42 -27.13 -7.66 10.40
CA THR A 42 -28.30 -6.88 10.82
C THR A 42 -28.36 -6.85 12.34
N HIS A 43 -28.67 -5.68 12.91
CA HIS A 43 -28.80 -5.54 14.36
C HIS A 43 -30.27 -5.64 14.79
N PRO A 44 -30.57 -6.24 15.96
CA PRO A 44 -31.94 -6.38 16.47
C PRO A 44 -32.54 -5.06 17.01
N GLY A 45 -31.82 -3.94 16.93
CA GLY A 45 -32.24 -2.64 17.43
C GLY A 45 -32.99 -1.81 16.39
N PRO A 46 -32.38 -0.74 15.82
CA PRO A 46 -33.09 0.14 14.90
C PRO A 46 -33.47 -0.61 13.61
N PRO A 47 -34.70 -0.41 13.08
CA PRO A 47 -35.05 -0.92 11.77
C PRO A 47 -34.06 -0.34 10.74
N ARG A 48 -33.44 -1.22 9.94
CA ARG A 48 -32.46 -0.91 8.88
C ARG A 48 -31.03 -0.57 9.35
N LEU A 49 -30.64 -0.85 10.59
CA LEU A 49 -29.22 -0.81 10.97
C LEU A 49 -28.47 -2.05 10.44
N LEU A 50 -27.53 -1.81 9.51
CA LEU A 50 -26.67 -2.84 8.92
C LEU A 50 -25.20 -2.49 9.19
N THR A 51 -24.44 -3.46 9.70
CA THR A 51 -22.98 -3.36 9.74
C THR A 51 -22.39 -4.14 8.58
N ALA A 52 -21.63 -3.45 7.72
CA ALA A 52 -20.85 -4.06 6.65
C ALA A 52 -19.37 -4.14 7.05
N THR A 53 -18.83 -5.34 7.12
CA THR A 53 -17.41 -5.58 7.38
C THR A 53 -16.75 -6.09 6.10
N ALA A 54 -15.80 -5.32 5.57
CA ALA A 54 -14.93 -5.77 4.47
C ALA A 54 -13.62 -6.30 5.03
N GLN A 55 -13.16 -7.45 4.55
CA GLN A 55 -11.91 -8.08 4.96
C GLN A 55 -11.10 -8.49 3.74
N GLY A 56 -9.85 -8.03 3.68
CA GLY A 56 -8.89 -8.43 2.65
C GLY A 56 -8.29 -9.81 2.92
N THR A 57 -8.11 -10.61 1.87
CA THR A 57 -7.43 -11.91 1.92
C THR A 57 -5.96 -11.72 1.59
N ALA A 58 -5.07 -12.02 2.54
CA ALA A 58 -3.65 -11.71 2.44
C ALA A 58 -2.76 -12.91 2.07
N ALA A 59 -3.23 -13.79 1.19
CA ALA A 59 -2.49 -14.97 0.75
C ALA A 59 -2.93 -15.41 -0.65
N LEU A 60 -1.97 -15.81 -1.49
CA LEU A 60 -2.24 -16.47 -2.76
C LEU A 60 -2.30 -17.99 -2.51
N ARG A 61 -3.41 -18.63 -2.89
CA ARG A 61 -3.71 -20.03 -2.52
C ARG A 61 -3.59 -20.99 -3.69
N VAL A 62 -3.75 -20.50 -4.91
CA VAL A 62 -3.72 -21.33 -6.11
C VAL A 62 -2.72 -20.77 -7.12
N PRO A 63 -2.07 -21.63 -7.92
CA PRO A 63 -1.24 -21.18 -9.03
C PRO A 63 -2.04 -20.30 -9.98
N LYS A 64 -1.35 -19.32 -10.57
CA LYS A 64 -1.90 -18.27 -11.45
C LYS A 64 -2.90 -17.32 -10.78
N GLN A 65 -3.05 -17.37 -9.46
CA GLN A 65 -3.83 -16.37 -8.74
C GLN A 65 -3.10 -15.04 -8.74
N GLU A 66 -3.80 -13.98 -9.13
CA GLU A 66 -3.32 -12.60 -9.05
C GLU A 66 -3.68 -11.97 -7.70
N GLY A 67 -2.80 -11.13 -7.19
CA GLY A 67 -3.02 -10.27 -6.05
C GLY A 67 -2.39 -8.90 -6.26
N THR A 68 -2.81 -7.94 -5.47
CA THR A 68 -2.24 -6.58 -5.42
C THR A 68 -1.41 -6.39 -4.15
N LEU A 69 -0.72 -5.25 -4.03
CA LEU A 69 0.06 -4.90 -2.86
C LEU A 69 -0.54 -3.67 -2.17
N SER A 70 -0.85 -3.80 -0.88
CA SER A 70 -1.05 -2.64 0.00
C SER A 70 0.28 -2.28 0.63
N VAL A 71 0.74 -1.04 0.41
CA VAL A 71 2.06 -0.57 0.86
C VAL A 71 1.90 0.65 1.74
N TRP A 72 2.54 0.62 2.90
CA TRP A 72 2.55 1.69 3.88
C TRP A 72 3.97 2.19 4.10
N LEU A 73 4.11 3.50 4.13
CA LEU A 73 5.34 4.19 4.46
C LEU A 73 5.43 4.35 5.98
N SER A 74 6.55 3.93 6.57
CA SER A 74 6.91 4.27 7.95
C SER A 74 7.86 5.45 7.95
N PHE A 75 7.61 6.41 8.83
CA PHE A 75 8.42 7.62 8.97
C PHE A 75 9.25 7.58 10.25
N SER A 76 10.27 8.45 10.32
CA SER A 76 11.16 8.59 11.48
C SER A 76 10.45 9.05 12.76
N ASP A 77 9.32 9.76 12.62
CA ASP A 77 8.43 10.16 13.71
C ASP A 77 7.45 9.05 14.15
N ARG A 78 7.59 7.85 13.58
CA ARG A 78 6.76 6.65 13.81
C ARG A 78 5.34 6.76 13.26
N THR A 79 5.04 7.76 12.45
CA THR A 79 3.78 7.80 11.72
C THR A 79 3.77 6.81 10.56
N LEU A 80 2.56 6.44 10.11
CA LEU A 80 2.32 5.55 8.99
C LEU A 80 1.40 6.24 8.00
N ALA A 81 1.73 6.16 6.70
CA ALA A 81 0.86 6.64 5.64
C ALA A 81 0.73 5.58 4.53
N PRO A 82 -0.48 5.37 3.96
CA PRO A 82 -0.63 4.57 2.76
C PRO A 82 0.15 5.21 1.60
N LEU A 83 0.80 4.39 0.78
CA LEU A 83 1.51 4.87 -0.41
C LEU A 83 0.56 5.56 -1.40
N GLU A 84 -0.72 5.16 -1.41
CA GLU A 84 -1.77 5.69 -2.27
C GLU A 84 -2.06 7.19 -2.03
N LEU A 85 -1.62 7.75 -0.89
CA LEU A 85 -1.70 9.19 -0.64
C LEU A 85 -0.65 9.99 -1.43
N TYR A 86 0.38 9.34 -1.98
CA TYR A 86 1.46 9.96 -2.72
C TYR A 86 1.30 9.69 -4.21
N GLY A 87 1.41 10.73 -5.03
CA GLY A 87 1.25 10.60 -6.47
C GLY A 87 2.44 9.87 -7.11
N THR A 88 2.20 9.23 -8.25
CA THR A 88 3.27 8.58 -9.04
C THR A 88 4.26 9.56 -9.66
N ARG A 89 4.01 10.87 -9.54
CA ARG A 89 4.95 11.95 -9.87
C ARG A 89 5.94 12.25 -8.76
N ASP A 90 5.61 11.87 -7.52
CA ASP A 90 6.39 12.21 -6.33
C ASP A 90 7.30 11.05 -5.91
N VAL A 91 6.87 9.82 -6.18
CA VAL A 91 7.61 8.59 -5.85
C VAL A 91 7.34 7.49 -6.87
N THR A 92 8.29 6.57 -7.02
CA THR A 92 8.11 5.35 -7.83
C THR A 92 8.34 4.12 -6.95
N LEU A 93 7.39 3.20 -6.94
CA LEU A 93 7.56 1.91 -6.26
C LEU A 93 8.05 0.87 -7.27
N ALA A 94 9.24 0.31 -7.03
CA ALA A 94 9.73 -0.85 -7.75
C ALA A 94 9.55 -2.11 -6.90
N VAL A 95 8.95 -3.15 -7.48
CA VAL A 95 8.71 -4.43 -6.82
C VAL A 95 9.36 -5.53 -7.65
N THR A 96 10.15 -6.39 -7.01
CA THR A 96 10.85 -7.51 -7.65
C THR A 96 10.59 -8.80 -6.89
N SER A 97 10.39 -9.89 -7.63
CA SER A 97 10.36 -11.23 -7.02
C SER A 97 11.77 -11.72 -6.73
N LEU A 98 11.96 -12.31 -5.55
CA LEU A 98 13.19 -13.01 -5.15
C LEU A 98 13.18 -14.48 -5.58
N ASP A 99 12.02 -15.05 -5.87
CA ASP A 99 11.86 -16.40 -6.40
C ASP A 99 10.73 -16.44 -7.45
N PRO A 100 11.06 -16.25 -8.73
CA PRO A 100 10.10 -16.32 -9.83
C PRO A 100 9.42 -17.67 -10.00
N SER A 101 9.94 -18.75 -9.40
CA SER A 101 9.28 -20.06 -9.42
C SER A 101 8.10 -20.13 -8.45
N VAL A 102 8.07 -19.26 -7.44
CA VAL A 102 6.97 -19.16 -6.46
C VAL A 102 6.01 -18.03 -6.82
N ALA A 103 6.52 -16.86 -7.18
CA ALA A 103 5.68 -15.73 -7.56
C ALA A 103 6.36 -14.80 -8.56
N THR A 104 5.59 -14.28 -9.51
CA THR A 104 6.01 -13.25 -10.45
C THR A 104 5.36 -11.92 -10.10
N VAL A 105 6.00 -10.83 -10.52
CA VAL A 105 5.50 -9.47 -10.32
C VAL A 105 5.29 -8.84 -11.68
N GLY A 106 4.15 -8.20 -11.87
CA GLY A 106 3.82 -7.44 -13.06
C GLY A 106 3.39 -6.02 -12.73
N GLY A 107 3.34 -5.19 -13.77
CA GLY A 107 3.23 -3.73 -13.69
C GLY A 107 4.36 -3.11 -14.50
N SER A 108 4.02 -2.18 -15.39
CA SER A 108 5.00 -1.63 -16.33
C SER A 108 5.95 -0.66 -15.61
N PRO A 109 7.27 -0.91 -15.57
CA PRO A 109 8.23 0.13 -15.21
C PRO A 109 8.16 1.22 -16.29
N GLY A 110 7.49 2.32 -15.99
CA GLY A 110 7.29 3.44 -16.91
C GLY A 110 5.82 3.79 -17.22
N SER A 111 4.85 3.00 -16.74
CA SER A 111 3.44 3.44 -16.72
C SER A 111 3.08 3.95 -15.32
N PRO A 112 2.94 5.27 -15.11
CA PRO A 112 2.61 5.86 -13.81
C PRO A 112 1.20 5.51 -13.31
N ALA A 113 0.44 4.67 -14.02
CA ALA A 113 -0.93 4.28 -13.66
C ALA A 113 -1.08 2.80 -13.27
N ALA A 114 -0.07 1.95 -13.50
CA ALA A 114 -0.19 0.52 -13.20
C ALA A 114 0.28 0.22 -11.76
N HIS A 115 -0.67 -0.08 -10.87
CA HIS A 115 -0.35 -0.61 -9.54
C HIS A 115 0.34 -1.97 -9.71
N PRO A 116 1.39 -2.27 -8.93
CA PRO A 116 2.07 -3.55 -9.05
C PRO A 116 1.10 -4.68 -8.66
N TRP A 117 1.09 -5.72 -9.47
CA TRP A 117 0.36 -6.96 -9.19
C TRP A 117 1.35 -8.11 -9.06
N VAL A 118 0.93 -9.14 -8.35
CA VAL A 118 1.72 -10.33 -8.02
C VAL A 118 0.92 -11.54 -8.46
N VAL A 119 1.55 -12.47 -9.18
CA VAL A 119 0.94 -13.74 -9.55
C VAL A 119 1.66 -14.88 -8.85
N ALA A 120 0.90 -15.78 -8.22
CA ALA A 120 1.45 -17.01 -7.69
C ALA A 120 1.79 -17.97 -8.84
N GLU A 121 3.01 -18.48 -8.88
CA GLU A 121 3.48 -19.44 -9.87
C GLU A 121 3.56 -20.85 -9.31
N GLY A 122 3.98 -20.97 -8.05
CA GLY A 122 4.23 -22.26 -7.41
C GLY A 122 4.12 -22.19 -5.89
N PRO A 123 4.32 -23.33 -5.21
CA PRO A 123 4.27 -23.39 -3.76
C PRO A 123 5.51 -22.71 -3.15
N GLY A 124 5.29 -21.84 -2.16
CA GLY A 124 6.35 -21.25 -1.36
C GLY A 124 5.79 -20.36 -0.26
N ARG A 125 6.65 -19.89 0.64
CA ARG A 125 6.26 -19.03 1.75
C ARG A 125 7.43 -18.16 2.19
N GLY A 126 7.15 -16.93 2.59
CA GLY A 126 8.13 -16.06 3.23
C GLY A 126 8.22 -14.69 2.56
N ALA A 127 9.27 -13.94 2.90
CA ALA A 127 9.58 -12.64 2.30
C ALA A 127 10.13 -12.83 0.86
N LEU A 128 9.23 -13.06 -0.09
CA LEU A 128 9.57 -13.40 -1.48
C LEU A 128 9.52 -12.20 -2.44
N LEU A 129 9.03 -11.05 -1.96
CA LEU A 129 8.97 -9.82 -2.74
C LEU A 129 9.86 -8.77 -2.10
N GLN A 130 10.72 -8.15 -2.89
CA GLN A 130 11.52 -6.99 -2.51
C GLN A 130 10.88 -5.72 -3.07
N LEU A 131 10.76 -4.70 -2.23
CA LEU A 131 10.19 -3.41 -2.56
C LEU A 131 11.25 -2.31 -2.39
N ASN A 132 11.35 -1.43 -3.37
CA ASN A 132 12.23 -0.27 -3.34
C ASN A 132 11.41 0.97 -3.68
N LEU A 133 11.35 1.93 -2.74
CA LEU A 133 10.80 3.25 -2.98
C LEU A 133 11.89 4.10 -3.62
N LEU A 134 11.66 4.58 -4.81
CA LEU A 134 12.62 5.34 -5.58
C LEU A 134 12.15 6.80 -5.70
N PRO A 135 13.09 7.75 -5.79
CA PRO A 135 12.75 9.11 -6.15
C PRO A 135 12.15 9.15 -7.57
N PRO A 136 11.40 10.22 -7.89
CA PRO A 136 10.78 10.35 -9.20
C PRO A 136 11.85 10.46 -10.28
N ASP A 137 11.50 10.08 -11.51
CA ASP A 137 12.47 9.98 -12.61
C ASP A 137 13.21 11.30 -12.89
N SER A 138 12.56 12.45 -12.66
CA SER A 138 13.18 13.78 -12.76
C SER A 138 14.37 13.99 -11.82
N CYS A 139 14.40 13.30 -10.68
CA CYS A 139 15.49 13.37 -9.71
C CYS A 139 16.63 12.37 -10.01
N ARG A 140 16.42 11.43 -10.93
CA ARG A 140 17.40 10.41 -11.32
C ARG A 140 18.40 11.03 -12.29
N ARG A 141 19.40 11.75 -11.76
CA ARG A 141 20.49 12.31 -12.59
C ARG A 141 21.18 11.17 -13.34
N GLY A 142 21.20 11.26 -14.67
CA GLY A 142 21.67 10.22 -15.62
C GLY A 142 23.17 9.89 -15.60
N GLY A 143 23.82 9.90 -14.44
CA GLY A 143 25.17 9.38 -14.26
C GLY A 143 25.15 7.88 -13.96
N ARG A 144 26.24 7.17 -14.26
CA ARG A 144 26.49 5.74 -13.99
C ARG A 144 26.27 5.25 -12.53
N HIS A 145 25.83 6.10 -11.61
CA HIS A 145 25.50 5.72 -10.25
C HIS A 145 24.07 5.18 -10.15
N ARG A 146 23.93 3.97 -9.58
CA ARG A 146 22.63 3.38 -9.24
C ARG A 146 21.84 4.37 -8.38
N VAL A 147 20.60 4.64 -8.77
CA VAL A 147 19.66 5.44 -7.97
C VAL A 147 19.43 4.74 -6.65
N ALA A 148 19.78 5.39 -5.54
CA ALA A 148 19.55 4.86 -4.21
C ALA A 148 18.05 4.86 -3.90
N ALA A 149 17.56 3.76 -3.32
CA ALA A 149 16.20 3.71 -2.82
C ALA A 149 16.06 4.64 -1.61
N LEU A 150 14.97 5.40 -1.57
CA LEU A 150 14.56 6.22 -0.42
C LEU A 150 14.24 5.33 0.78
N ALA A 151 13.63 4.18 0.53
CA ALA A 151 13.35 3.15 1.52
C ALA A 151 13.21 1.80 0.84
N THR A 152 13.44 0.73 1.61
CA THR A 152 13.29 -0.64 1.15
C THR A 152 12.37 -1.41 2.09
N GLY A 153 11.78 -2.49 1.60
CA GLY A 153 11.04 -3.43 2.42
C GLY A 153 10.82 -4.75 1.71
N THR A 154 10.17 -5.67 2.41
CA THR A 154 9.79 -6.97 1.86
C THR A 154 8.33 -7.25 2.11
N ALA A 155 7.66 -7.91 1.16
CA ALA A 155 6.32 -8.43 1.37
C ALA A 155 6.35 -9.95 1.47
N TRP A 156 5.52 -10.45 2.38
CA TRP A 156 5.35 -11.88 2.61
C TRP A 156 4.29 -12.45 1.67
N LEU A 157 4.58 -13.65 1.17
CA LEU A 157 3.70 -14.52 0.40
C LEU A 157 3.43 -15.82 1.16
#